data_AF-A0A520IBZ8-F1
#
_entry.id   AF-A0A520IBZ8-F1
#
_cell.length_a   1.000
_cell.length_b   1.000
_cell.length_c   1.000
_cell.angle_alpha   90.00
_cell.angle_beta   90.00
_cell.angle_gamma   90.00
#
_symmetry.space_group_name_H-M   'P 1'
#
loop_
_entity.id
_entity.type
_entity.pdbx_description
1 polymer ?
#
loop_
_entity_poly.entity_id
_entity_poly.type
_entity_poly.pdbx_seq_one_letter_code
_entity_poly.pdbx_strand_id
1 'polypeptide(L)'
;GRLDSARYLQLEKPSEKVPPMAFGGVEPRLFVRAVDMCVNPDQRCMSATMQHDAAEPGTHAPINNRMPRPGEAKGAITREPEEKGSAPHLTQPKGDAPGARDTGNQANRNLTSLDRPALPGTVATARS
;
A
#
# COMPACT_ATOMS: atom_id res chain seq x y z
N GLY A 1 -19.30 -23.23 -27.86
CA GLY A 1 -19.78 -22.59 -26.62
C GLY A 1 -19.43 -21.12 -26.61
N ARG A 2 -20.13 -20.32 -25.79
CA ARG A 2 -19.83 -18.89 -25.59
C ARG A 2 -18.78 -18.72 -24.50
N LEU A 3 -17.92 -17.72 -24.61
CA LEU A 3 -17.02 -17.28 -23.54
C LEU A 3 -17.76 -16.27 -22.66
N ASP A 4 -18.16 -16.70 -21.47
CA ASP A 4 -18.79 -15.86 -20.44
C ASP A 4 -17.88 -15.67 -19.23
N SER A 5 -18.32 -14.84 -18.29
CA SER A 5 -17.57 -14.51 -17.07
C SER A 5 -17.22 -15.75 -16.24
N ALA A 6 -18.14 -16.71 -16.10
CA ALA A 6 -17.90 -17.95 -15.36
C ALA A 6 -16.83 -18.83 -16.04
N ARG A 7 -16.87 -18.92 -17.37
CA ARG A 7 -15.88 -19.66 -18.15
C ARG A 7 -14.53 -18.95 -18.13
N TYR A 8 -14.49 -17.63 -18.21
CA TYR A 8 -13.28 -16.83 -18.10
C TYR A 8 -12.54 -17.10 -16.77
N LEU A 9 -13.26 -17.13 -15.63
CA LEU A 9 -12.68 -17.41 -14.31
C LEU A 9 -12.07 -18.83 -14.19
N GLN A 10 -12.45 -19.75 -15.08
CA GLN A 10 -11.79 -21.07 -15.15
C GLN A 10 -10.50 -21.00 -15.97
N LEU A 11 -10.48 -20.16 -17.02
CA LEU A 11 -9.35 -20.02 -17.94
C LEU A 11 -8.22 -19.14 -17.38
N GLU A 12 -8.55 -18.14 -16.56
CA GLU A 12 -7.54 -17.25 -15.97
C GLU A 12 -6.64 -17.96 -14.95
N LYS A 13 -7.06 -19.12 -14.45
CA LYS A 13 -6.28 -19.90 -13.49
C LYS A 13 -4.95 -20.30 -14.13
N PRO A 14 -3.84 -20.27 -13.36
CA PRO A 14 -2.54 -20.72 -13.86
C PRO A 14 -2.65 -22.09 -14.51
N SER A 15 -2.19 -22.19 -15.76
CA SER A 15 -2.22 -23.42 -16.55
C SER A 15 -1.03 -23.46 -17.51
N GLU A 16 -0.70 -24.65 -17.99
CA GLU A 16 0.41 -24.88 -18.92
C GLU A 16 -0.02 -25.90 -19.97
N LYS A 17 0.48 -25.76 -21.22
CA LYS A 17 0.25 -26.70 -22.34
C LYS A 17 -1.23 -26.96 -22.66
N VAL A 18 -2.09 -25.95 -22.46
CA VAL A 18 -3.51 -26.03 -22.84
C VAL A 18 -3.62 -26.05 -24.37
N PRO A 19 -4.32 -27.03 -24.98
CA PRO A 19 -4.51 -27.06 -26.43
C PRO A 19 -5.35 -25.86 -26.90
N PRO A 20 -5.23 -25.45 -28.18
CA PRO A 20 -6.07 -24.39 -28.74
C PRO A 20 -7.56 -24.71 -28.60
N MET A 21 -8.35 -23.71 -28.24
CA MET A 21 -9.80 -23.82 -28.06
C MET A 21 -10.50 -22.68 -28.79
N ALA A 22 -11.68 -22.95 -29.37
CA ALA A 22 -12.50 -21.93 -30.01
C ALA A 22 -13.81 -21.70 -29.25
N PHE A 23 -14.25 -20.44 -29.23
CA PHE A 23 -15.55 -20.03 -28.72
C PHE A 23 -16.38 -19.45 -29.86
N GLY A 24 -17.65 -19.83 -29.95
CA GLY A 24 -18.58 -19.37 -30.99
C GLY A 24 -19.11 -17.95 -30.74
N GLY A 25 -18.69 -17.31 -29.66
CA GLY A 25 -19.06 -15.95 -29.29
C GLY A 25 -18.54 -15.57 -27.91
N VAL A 26 -18.59 -14.28 -27.58
CA VAL A 26 -18.11 -13.71 -26.32
C VAL A 26 -19.24 -12.95 -25.65
N GLU A 27 -19.42 -13.09 -24.33
CA GLU A 27 -20.36 -12.31 -23.53
C GLU A 27 -20.14 -10.81 -23.74
N PRO A 28 -21.21 -10.00 -23.93
CA PRO A 28 -21.05 -8.58 -24.13
C PRO A 28 -20.42 -7.97 -22.87
N ARG A 29 -19.48 -7.04 -23.05
CA ARG A 29 -18.74 -6.38 -21.96
C ARG A 29 -17.80 -7.28 -21.13
N LEU A 30 -17.58 -8.54 -21.49
CA LEU A 30 -16.61 -9.39 -20.79
C LEU A 30 -15.21 -8.75 -20.77
N PHE A 31 -14.77 -8.20 -21.91
CA PHE A 31 -13.50 -7.48 -22.00
C PHE A 31 -13.42 -6.30 -21.04
N VAL A 32 -14.49 -5.50 -20.96
CA VAL A 32 -14.56 -4.35 -20.05
C VAL A 32 -14.44 -4.83 -18.60
N ARG A 33 -15.17 -5.89 -18.22
CA ARG A 33 -15.08 -6.47 -16.88
C ARG A 33 -13.68 -7.01 -16.54
N ALA A 34 -12.99 -7.61 -17.51
CA ALA A 34 -11.64 -8.14 -17.33
C ALA A 34 -10.63 -7.01 -17.08
N VAL A 35 -10.67 -5.95 -17.90
CA VAL A 35 -9.79 -4.78 -17.73
C VAL A 35 -10.10 -4.04 -16.42
N ASP A 36 -11.38 -3.97 -16.05
CA ASP A 36 -11.84 -3.29 -14.85
C ASP A 36 -11.77 -4.17 -13.58
N MET A 37 -11.13 -5.35 -13.71
CA MET A 37 -10.86 -6.32 -12.64
C MET A 37 -12.10 -6.76 -11.84
N CYS A 38 -13.24 -6.93 -12.52
CA CYS A 38 -14.54 -7.31 -11.94
C CYS A 38 -15.30 -8.36 -12.76
N VAL A 39 -14.57 -9.37 -13.24
CA VAL A 39 -15.21 -10.55 -13.87
C VAL A 39 -15.93 -11.40 -12.82
N ASN A 40 -15.38 -11.46 -11.60
CA ASN A 40 -16.08 -12.05 -10.47
C ASN A 40 -17.27 -11.15 -10.08
N PRO A 41 -18.51 -11.67 -10.03
CA PRO A 41 -19.70 -10.88 -9.69
C PRO A 41 -19.67 -10.29 -8.27
N ASP A 42 -18.89 -10.88 -7.36
CA ASP A 42 -18.76 -10.39 -5.98
C ASP A 42 -17.79 -9.18 -5.87
N GLN A 43 -17.07 -8.86 -6.96
CA GLN A 43 -16.12 -7.75 -7.00
C GLN A 43 -16.73 -6.49 -7.63
N ARG A 44 -16.47 -5.35 -6.99
CA ARG A 44 -16.72 -4.02 -7.56
C ARG A 44 -15.69 -3.75 -8.66
N CYS A 45 -16.15 -3.17 -9.78
CA CYS A 45 -15.27 -2.71 -10.85
C CYS A 45 -14.44 -1.51 -10.40
N MET A 46 -13.17 -1.43 -10.84
CA MET A 46 -12.29 -0.33 -10.44
C MET A 46 -12.86 1.03 -10.83
N SER A 47 -13.42 1.17 -12.03
CA SER A 47 -14.05 2.41 -12.49
C SER A 47 -15.22 2.85 -11.58
N ALA A 48 -15.99 1.89 -11.07
CA ALA A 48 -17.07 2.18 -10.12
C ALA A 48 -16.53 2.61 -8.76
N THR A 49 -15.45 1.99 -8.29
CA THR A 49 -14.73 2.42 -7.08
C THR A 49 -14.18 3.83 -7.25
N MET A 50 -13.50 4.13 -8.37
CA MET A 50 -12.96 5.46 -8.65
C MET A 50 -14.04 6.54 -8.74
N GLN A 51 -15.20 6.23 -9.33
CA GLN A 51 -16.33 7.15 -9.36
C GLN A 51 -16.88 7.42 -7.95
N HIS A 52 -16.96 6.38 -7.11
CA HIS A 52 -17.37 6.52 -5.72
C HIS A 52 -16.39 7.39 -4.92
N ASP A 53 -15.09 7.14 -5.06
CA ASP A 53 -14.03 7.92 -4.41
C ASP A 53 -14.01 9.38 -4.89
N ALA A 54 -14.34 9.62 -6.17
CA ALA A 54 -14.44 10.97 -6.71
C ALA A 54 -15.67 11.73 -6.18
N ALA A 55 -16.77 11.02 -5.88
CA ALA A 55 -17.97 11.59 -5.27
C ALA A 55 -17.77 11.89 -3.77
N GLU A 56 -16.95 11.09 -3.08
CA GLU A 56 -16.61 11.27 -1.66
C GLU A 56 -15.09 11.33 -1.44
N PRO A 57 -14.44 12.43 -1.84
CA PRO A 57 -12.99 12.56 -1.70
C PRO A 57 -12.57 12.52 -0.23
N GLY A 58 -11.83 11.46 0.15
CA GLY A 58 -11.23 11.29 1.48
C GLY A 58 -11.94 10.30 2.43
N THR A 59 -13.06 9.69 2.05
CA THR A 59 -13.77 8.70 2.89
C THR A 59 -13.25 7.26 2.72
N HIS A 60 -12.57 6.95 1.62
CA HIS A 60 -11.97 5.64 1.36
C HIS A 60 -10.45 5.69 1.48
N ALA A 61 -9.93 5.06 2.53
CA ALA A 61 -8.48 4.93 2.73
C ALA A 61 -7.89 3.96 1.68
N PRO A 62 -6.86 4.36 0.91
CA PRO A 62 -6.22 3.45 -0.03
C PRO A 62 -5.17 2.63 0.71
N ILE A 63 -5.21 1.29 0.57
CA ILE A 63 -4.07 0.44 0.18
C ILE A 63 -4.37 -1.07 0.21
N ASN A 64 -5.47 -1.52 0.83
CA ASN A 64 -5.75 -2.95 0.95
C ASN A 64 -7.15 -3.29 0.44
N ASN A 65 -7.30 -4.39 -0.33
CA ASN A 65 -8.58 -5.01 -0.73
C ASN A 65 -9.33 -5.58 0.48
N ARG A 66 -9.49 -4.79 1.54
CA ARG A 66 -10.06 -5.19 2.81
C ARG A 66 -10.80 -4.01 3.41
N MET A 67 -12.05 -4.23 3.78
CA MET A 67 -12.79 -3.26 4.59
C MET A 67 -12.11 -3.05 5.96
N PRO A 68 -12.05 -1.81 6.48
CA PRO A 68 -11.55 -1.52 7.82
C PRO A 68 -12.31 -2.32 8.88
N ARG A 69 -11.61 -2.87 9.87
CA ARG A 69 -12.25 -3.57 11.00
C ARG A 69 -12.69 -2.57 12.09
N PRO A 70 -13.72 -2.91 12.89
CA PRO A 70 -14.03 -2.15 14.10
C PRO A 70 -12.82 -2.11 15.04
N GLY A 71 -12.42 -0.91 15.47
CA GLY A 71 -11.23 -0.69 16.32
C GLY A 71 -9.90 -0.56 15.57
N GLU A 72 -9.91 -0.61 14.25
CA GLU A 72 -8.70 -0.34 13.45
C GLU A 72 -8.32 1.14 13.51
N ALA A 73 -7.03 1.41 13.67
CA ALA A 73 -6.54 2.76 13.88
C ALA A 73 -6.72 3.61 12.60
N LYS A 74 -7.24 4.83 12.75
CA LYS A 74 -7.40 5.77 11.63
C LYS A 74 -6.08 5.93 10.87
N GLY A 75 -6.16 5.89 9.54
CA GLY A 75 -5.01 6.08 8.65
C GLY A 75 -4.35 7.44 8.86
N ALA A 76 -3.07 7.56 8.50
CA ALA A 76 -2.29 8.78 8.74
C ALA A 76 -2.86 10.02 8.03
N ILE A 77 -3.77 9.88 7.07
CA ILE A 77 -4.39 11.02 6.38
C ILE A 77 -5.51 11.64 7.24
N THR A 78 -6.24 10.83 8.01
CA THR A 78 -7.46 11.25 8.74
C THR A 78 -7.25 11.56 10.22
N ARG A 79 -6.00 11.46 10.71
CA ARG A 79 -5.64 11.92 12.05
C ARG A 79 -5.38 13.42 12.08
N GLU A 80 -5.77 14.08 13.16
CA GLU A 80 -5.43 15.50 13.35
C GLU A 80 -3.91 15.66 13.52
N PRO A 81 -3.33 16.81 13.13
CA PRO A 81 -1.90 17.07 13.29
C PRO A 81 -1.36 16.79 14.69
N GLU A 82 -2.16 17.10 15.72
CA GLU A 82 -1.84 16.91 17.13
C GLU A 82 -1.82 15.41 17.52
N GLU A 83 -2.69 14.60 16.92
CA GLU A 83 -2.79 13.15 17.15
C GLU A 83 -1.66 12.35 16.46
N LYS A 84 -1.01 12.94 15.45
CA LYS A 84 0.11 12.31 14.74
C LYS A 84 1.38 12.28 15.58
N GLY A 85 1.48 13.16 16.58
CA GLY A 85 2.71 13.39 17.34
C GLY A 85 3.86 13.85 16.45
N SER A 86 4.94 14.34 17.07
CA SER A 86 6.19 14.56 16.33
C SER A 86 6.89 13.21 16.17
N ALA A 87 6.68 12.54 15.05
CA ALA A 87 7.60 11.49 14.64
C ALA A 87 9.01 12.10 14.50
N PRO A 88 10.10 11.35 14.74
CA PRO A 88 11.46 11.82 14.46
C PRO A 88 11.66 11.98 12.94
N HIS A 89 11.12 13.06 12.39
CA HIS A 89 11.28 13.43 10.99
C HIS A 89 12.58 14.24 10.81
N LEU A 90 13.13 14.21 9.61
CA LEU A 90 14.42 14.84 9.29
C LEU A 90 14.45 16.36 9.57
N THR A 91 13.29 17.01 9.61
CA THR A 91 13.12 18.45 9.87
C THR A 91 12.92 18.81 11.34
N GLN A 92 13.01 17.85 12.26
CA GLN A 92 12.88 18.15 13.69
C GLN A 92 14.15 18.87 14.15
N PRO A 93 14.06 19.94 14.97
CA PRO A 93 15.25 20.52 15.56
C PRO A 93 15.95 19.46 16.40
N LYS A 94 17.09 18.99 15.90
CA LYS A 94 18.03 18.15 16.64
C LYS A 94 18.98 19.07 17.39
N GLY A 95 19.39 18.65 18.59
CA GLY A 95 20.48 19.30 19.29
C GLY A 95 21.79 19.22 18.49
N ASP A 96 22.81 19.93 18.97
CA ASP A 96 24.14 19.91 18.36
C ASP A 96 24.68 18.47 18.27
N ALA A 97 25.23 18.11 17.12
CA ALA A 97 25.90 16.82 16.95
C ALA A 97 27.11 16.71 17.90
N PRO A 98 27.47 15.50 18.38
CA PRO A 98 28.71 15.30 19.13
C PRO A 98 29.91 15.85 18.34
N GLY A 99 30.69 16.74 18.96
CA GLY A 99 31.83 17.39 18.31
C GLY A 99 31.52 18.66 17.51
N ALA A 100 30.28 19.17 17.51
CA ALA A 100 29.90 20.38 16.76
C ALA A 100 30.71 21.65 17.15
N ARG A 101 31.22 21.72 18.38
CA ARG A 101 32.06 22.82 18.88
C ARG A 101 33.52 22.43 19.13
N ASP A 102 33.93 21.22 18.72
CA ASP A 102 35.28 20.68 18.95
C ASP A 102 35.72 19.88 17.71
N THR A 103 36.47 20.54 16.82
CA THR A 103 36.98 19.95 15.57
C THR A 103 37.95 18.79 15.80
N GLY A 104 38.54 18.66 16.99
CA GLY A 104 39.44 17.56 17.35
C GLY A 104 38.74 16.31 17.89
N ASN A 105 37.42 16.37 18.10
CA ASN A 105 36.69 15.33 18.79
C ASN A 105 36.74 13.97 18.07
N GLN A 106 36.98 12.89 18.82
CA GLN A 106 36.98 11.52 18.29
C GLN A 106 35.67 11.14 17.61
N ALA A 107 34.53 11.69 18.05
CA ALA A 107 33.24 11.48 17.40
C ALA A 107 33.22 11.94 15.93
N ASN A 108 33.99 12.98 15.58
CA ASN A 108 34.15 13.45 14.19
C ASN A 108 35.06 12.56 13.34
N ARG A 109 35.86 11.69 13.98
CA ARG A 109 36.80 10.76 13.33
C ARG A 109 36.26 9.33 13.27
N ASN A 110 35.16 9.06 13.97
CA ASN A 110 34.55 7.76 14.02
C ASN A 110 33.58 7.57 12.83
N LEU A 111 34.05 6.89 11.78
CA LEU A 111 33.25 6.58 10.57
C LEU A 111 32.33 5.36 10.74
N THR A 112 32.25 4.77 11.94
CA THR A 112 31.32 3.67 12.18
C THR A 112 29.92 4.24 12.41
N SER A 113 29.07 4.18 11.38
CA SER A 113 27.62 4.41 11.52
C SER A 113 26.99 3.28 12.33
N LEU A 114 27.27 3.22 13.64
CA LEU A 114 26.72 2.22 14.55
C LEU A 114 25.29 2.56 14.97
N ASP A 115 24.91 3.84 14.92
CA ASP A 115 23.54 4.29 15.13
C ASP A 115 22.72 4.05 13.87
N ARG A 116 22.22 2.82 13.73
CA ARG A 116 21.20 2.52 12.74
C ARG A 116 19.94 3.32 13.12
N PRO A 117 19.37 4.12 12.22
CA PRO A 117 18.12 4.82 12.52
C PRO A 117 17.06 3.77 12.89
N ALA A 118 16.32 4.04 13.96
CA ALA A 118 15.25 3.15 14.40
C ALA A 118 14.26 2.95 13.25
N LEU A 119 14.07 1.70 12.84
CA LEU A 119 13.07 1.38 11.84
C LEU A 119 11.68 1.65 12.44
N PRO A 120 10.75 2.26 11.67
CA PRO A 120 9.41 2.53 12.17
C PRO A 120 8.77 1.24 12.69
N GLY A 121 8.30 1.27 13.95
CA GLY A 121 7.66 0.11 14.59
C GLY A 121 8.59 -0.82 15.38
N THR A 122 9.88 -0.51 15.51
CA THR A 122 10.80 -1.26 16.39
C THR A 122 11.11 -0.47 17.67
N VAL A 123 11.03 -1.13 18.83
CA VAL A 123 11.47 -0.55 20.10
C VAL A 123 13.00 -0.48 20.08
N ALA A 124 13.56 0.72 20.19
CA ALA A 124 14.99 0.91 20.29
C ALA A 124 15.49 0.21 21.56
N THR A 125 16.21 -0.90 21.38
CA THR A 125 16.92 -1.54 22.50
C THR A 125 18.12 -0.67 22.83
N ALA A 126 18.06 0.04 23.97
CA ALA A 126 19.22 0.72 24.51
C ALA A 126 20.33 -0.31 24.77
N ARG A 127 21.53 -0.08 24.27
CA ARG A 127 22.73 -0.84 24.64
C ARG A 127 23.47 -0.08 25.74
N SER A 128 23.86 -0.82 26.78
CA SER A 128 24.69 -0.39 27.91
C SER A 128 26.09 0.02 27.49
#